data_AF-A0A8T9B307-F1
#
_entry.id   AF-A0A8T9B307-F1
#
_cell.length_a   1.000
_cell.length_b   1.000
_cell.length_c   1.000
_cell.angle_alpha   90.00
_cell.angle_beta   90.00
_cell.angle_gamma   90.00
#
_symmetry.space_group_name_H-M   'P 1'
#
loop_
_entity.id
_entity.type
_entity.pdbx_description
1 polymer ?
#
loop_
_entity_poly.entity_id
_entity_poly.type
_entity_poly.pdbx_seq_one_letter_code
_entity_poly.pdbx_strand_id
1 'polypeptide(L)'
;MASRSEKFARKPSSEKKDETPKIPEAEEEVIKFSPEEEATLLAESNDKKASANELFGKASFQDALDTYDAAAAACPNYLDYELAVLKSNISACHLKLEDWKEAVKAASAALDGLDRLRRKDEDGRLGVKEGGEEIEEIVSEGAAKAEDTSDRGKREADVERIRAKALMRRARARSEIGGWATLQGAEDGKGFPSFLEMVCGTKLM
;
A
#
# COMPACT_ATOMS: atom_id res chain seq x y z
N MET A 1 -43.02 57.95 0.21
CA MET A 1 -43.53 56.57 0.22
C MET A 1 -42.63 55.72 1.10
N ALA A 2 -43.26 55.05 2.07
CA ALA A 2 -42.76 54.00 2.97
C ALA A 2 -41.90 52.93 2.24
N SER A 3 -41.05 52.07 2.81
CA SER A 3 -40.81 51.65 4.21
C SER A 3 -39.69 50.56 4.21
N ARG A 4 -38.92 50.46 5.33
CA ARG A 4 -38.43 49.19 5.98
C ARG A 4 -37.25 48.46 5.31
N SER A 5 -36.10 48.19 5.95
CA SER A 5 -35.84 47.68 7.32
C SER A 5 -34.40 48.06 7.73
N GLU A 6 -34.17 48.72 8.86
CA GLU A 6 -33.73 48.14 10.16
C GLU A 6 -32.64 47.05 10.13
N LYS A 7 -31.47 47.47 10.66
CA LYS A 7 -30.64 46.81 11.70
C LYS A 7 -30.39 45.31 11.53
N PHE A 8 -29.15 44.94 11.17
CA PHE A 8 -28.41 43.90 11.89
C PHE A 8 -26.90 44.16 11.77
N ALA A 9 -26.34 44.78 12.80
CA ALA A 9 -24.90 44.78 13.05
C ALA A 9 -24.45 43.34 13.26
N ARG A 10 -23.53 42.85 12.42
CA ARG A 10 -22.92 41.53 12.62
C ARG A 10 -21.80 41.64 13.65
N LYS A 11 -22.05 41.01 14.80
CA LYS A 11 -21.08 40.69 15.86
C LYS A 11 -20.04 39.71 15.30
N PRO A 12 -18.74 39.80 15.65
CA PRO A 12 -17.78 38.76 15.29
C PRO A 12 -18.12 37.46 16.04
N SER A 13 -18.45 36.43 15.27
CA SER A 13 -18.65 35.07 15.78
C SER A 13 -17.29 34.49 16.14
N SER A 14 -17.11 34.21 17.43
CA SER A 14 -16.04 33.37 17.93
C SER A 14 -16.29 31.92 17.50
N GLU A 15 -15.70 31.49 16.40
CA GLU A 15 -15.65 30.08 16.02
C GLU A 15 -14.45 29.43 16.70
N LYS A 16 -14.70 28.86 17.88
CA LYS A 16 -14.00 27.67 18.35
C LYS A 16 -14.74 26.46 17.79
N LYS A 17 -14.01 25.57 17.10
CA LYS A 17 -14.30 24.15 16.74
C LYS A 17 -13.26 23.78 15.68
N ASP A 18 -12.55 22.67 15.69
CA ASP A 18 -12.47 21.51 16.57
C ASP A 18 -11.04 21.00 16.36
N GLU A 19 -10.18 21.08 17.38
CA GLU A 19 -9.00 20.22 17.41
C GLU A 19 -9.50 18.84 17.76
N THR A 20 -9.70 17.99 16.75
CA THR A 20 -9.86 16.57 16.96
C THR A 20 -8.59 16.05 17.63
N PRO A 21 -8.67 15.52 18.87
CA PRO A 21 -7.52 14.90 19.50
C PRO A 21 -7.16 13.69 18.63
N LYS A 22 -5.91 13.67 18.17
CA LYS A 22 -5.29 12.53 17.50
C LYS A 22 -5.30 11.37 18.48
N ILE A 23 -6.33 10.53 18.41
CA ILE A 23 -6.38 9.27 19.15
C ILE A 23 -5.17 8.47 18.65
N PRO A 24 -4.23 8.09 19.53
CA PRO A 24 -3.16 7.19 19.12
C PRO A 24 -3.83 5.92 18.63
N GLU A 25 -3.49 5.54 17.40
CA GLU A 25 -3.85 4.26 16.77
C GLU A 25 -3.50 3.17 17.77
N ALA A 26 -4.51 2.71 18.50
CA ALA A 26 -4.37 1.63 19.45
C ALA A 26 -3.94 0.43 18.62
N GLU A 27 -2.69 0.01 18.79
CA GLU A 27 -2.20 -1.29 18.35
C GLU A 27 -3.22 -2.30 18.88
N GLU A 28 -4.10 -2.78 17.99
CA GLU A 28 -5.02 -3.87 18.31
C GLU A 28 -4.12 -4.97 18.86
N GLU A 29 -4.28 -5.28 20.15
CA GLU A 29 -3.54 -6.36 20.79
C GLU A 29 -3.74 -7.60 19.94
N VAL A 30 -2.74 -7.94 19.13
CA VAL A 30 -2.81 -9.07 18.23
C VAL A 30 -2.83 -10.29 19.13
N ILE A 31 -4.03 -10.80 19.40
CA ILE A 31 -4.23 -12.13 19.97
C ILE A 31 -3.66 -13.08 18.92
N LYS A 32 -2.38 -13.39 19.05
CA LYS A 32 -1.71 -14.37 18.21
C LYS A 32 -2.38 -15.70 18.51
N PHE A 33 -2.97 -16.30 17.49
CA PHE A 33 -3.52 -17.64 17.59
C PHE A 33 -2.42 -18.62 17.98
N SER A 34 -2.79 -19.77 18.52
CA SER A 34 -1.83 -20.86 18.64
C SER A 34 -1.30 -21.23 17.25
N PRO A 35 -0.05 -21.74 17.12
CA PRO A 35 0.49 -22.12 15.82
C PRO A 35 -0.38 -23.13 15.05
N GLU A 36 -1.14 -23.97 15.76
CA GLU A 36 -2.05 -24.97 15.19
C GLU A 36 -3.33 -24.32 14.61
N GLU A 37 -3.91 -23.35 15.32
CA GLU A 37 -5.08 -22.60 14.84
C GLU A 37 -4.69 -21.69 13.66
N GLU A 38 -3.51 -21.08 13.71
CA GLU A 38 -2.97 -20.27 12.61
C GLU A 38 -2.78 -21.10 11.34
N ALA A 39 -2.19 -22.29 11.45
CA ALA A 39 -2.03 -23.20 10.32
C ALA A 39 -3.39 -23.60 9.72
N THR A 40 -4.41 -23.76 10.56
CA THR A 40 -5.78 -24.09 10.13
C THR A 40 -6.41 -22.94 9.36
N LEU A 41 -6.35 -21.72 9.89
CA LEU A 41 -6.86 -20.51 9.24
C LEU A 41 -6.13 -20.21 7.92
N LEU A 42 -4.81 -20.44 7.90
CA LEU A 42 -4.01 -20.33 6.68
C LEU A 42 -4.36 -21.38 5.64
N ALA A 43 -4.61 -22.63 6.05
CA ALA A 43 -5.08 -23.66 5.14
C ALA A 43 -6.44 -23.26 4.54
N GLU A 44 -7.37 -22.79 5.36
CA GLU A 44 -8.69 -22.34 4.91
C GLU A 44 -8.60 -21.16 3.92
N SER A 45 -7.69 -20.21 4.17
CA SER A 45 -7.43 -19.11 3.24
C SER A 45 -6.77 -19.59 1.94
N ASN A 46 -5.83 -20.52 2.02
CA ASN A 46 -5.18 -21.10 0.85
C ASN A 46 -6.15 -21.90 -0.03
N ASP A 47 -7.11 -22.59 0.57
CA ASP A 47 -8.18 -23.29 -0.15
C ASP A 47 -9.05 -22.29 -0.92
N LYS A 48 -9.48 -21.20 -0.27
CA LYS A 48 -10.19 -20.11 -0.95
C LYS A 48 -9.35 -19.47 -2.05
N LYS A 49 -8.04 -19.27 -1.82
CA LYS A 49 -7.10 -18.76 -2.83
C LYS A 49 -7.02 -19.70 -4.03
N ALA A 50 -7.03 -21.02 -3.81
CA ALA A 50 -7.04 -22.00 -4.89
C ALA A 50 -8.35 -21.92 -5.70
N SER A 51 -9.51 -21.89 -5.04
CA SER A 51 -10.80 -21.69 -5.71
C SER A 51 -10.87 -20.37 -6.49
N ALA A 52 -10.33 -19.28 -5.94
CA ALA A 52 -10.25 -17.99 -6.62
C ALA A 52 -9.33 -18.03 -7.86
N ASN A 53 -8.21 -18.77 -7.81
CA ASN A 53 -7.34 -18.98 -8.97
C ASN A 53 -8.07 -19.74 -10.10
N GLU A 54 -8.92 -20.71 -9.76
CA GLU A 54 -9.74 -21.41 -10.75
C GLU A 54 -10.76 -20.48 -11.41
N LEU A 55 -11.45 -19.65 -10.62
CA LEU A 55 -12.38 -18.64 -11.12
C LEU A 55 -11.68 -17.60 -12.00
N PHE A 56 -10.47 -17.18 -11.60
CA PHE A 56 -9.63 -16.30 -12.39
C PHE A 56 -9.25 -16.93 -13.74
N GLY A 57 -8.93 -18.24 -13.76
CA GLY A 57 -8.67 -19.00 -14.98
C GLY A 57 -9.89 -19.12 -15.90
N LYS A 58 -11.11 -19.14 -15.33
CA LYS A 58 -12.38 -19.12 -16.06
C LYS A 58 -12.82 -17.71 -16.51
N ALA A 59 -11.98 -16.69 -16.30
CA ALA A 59 -12.29 -15.28 -16.56
C ALA A 59 -13.48 -14.72 -15.78
N SER A 60 -13.92 -15.39 -14.71
CA SER A 60 -14.95 -14.89 -13.79
C SER A 60 -14.27 -14.01 -12.72
N PHE A 61 -13.86 -12.81 -13.14
CA PHE A 61 -12.99 -11.94 -12.32
C PHE A 61 -13.71 -11.35 -11.09
N GLN A 62 -15.02 -11.09 -11.18
CA GLN A 62 -15.80 -10.57 -10.06
C GLN A 62 -15.96 -11.63 -8.95
N ASP A 63 -16.39 -12.85 -9.31
CA ASP A 63 -16.51 -13.96 -8.36
C ASP A 63 -15.15 -14.32 -7.74
N ALA A 64 -14.08 -14.26 -8.54
CA ALA A 64 -12.73 -14.47 -8.07
C ALA A 64 -12.32 -13.41 -7.03
N LEU A 65 -12.68 -12.14 -7.27
CA LEU A 65 -12.41 -11.03 -6.37
C LEU A 65 -13.11 -11.23 -5.02
N ASP A 66 -14.40 -11.55 -5.03
CA ASP A 66 -15.17 -11.79 -3.81
C ASP A 66 -14.57 -12.97 -3.00
N THR A 67 -14.11 -14.01 -3.70
CA THR A 67 -13.45 -15.17 -3.09
C THR A 67 -12.08 -14.80 -2.51
N TYR A 68 -11.32 -13.93 -3.18
CA TYR A 68 -10.04 -13.43 -2.67
C TYR A 68 -10.22 -12.52 -1.45
N ASP A 69 -11.25 -11.68 -1.44
CA ASP A 69 -11.56 -10.82 -0.29
C ASP A 69 -12.00 -11.67 0.91
N ALA A 70 -12.79 -12.73 0.69
CA ALA A 70 -13.12 -13.70 1.73
C ALA A 70 -11.87 -14.44 2.27
N ALA A 71 -10.91 -14.77 1.39
CA ALA A 71 -9.62 -15.34 1.80
C ALA A 71 -8.79 -14.35 2.63
N ALA A 72 -8.76 -13.08 2.23
CA ALA A 72 -8.03 -12.03 2.94
C ALA A 72 -8.63 -11.73 4.32
N ALA A 73 -9.95 -11.81 4.46
CA ALA A 73 -10.64 -11.66 5.74
C ALA A 73 -10.44 -12.85 6.69
N ALA A 74 -10.23 -14.06 6.15
CA ALA A 74 -9.92 -15.26 6.95
C ALA A 74 -8.46 -15.28 7.43
N CYS A 75 -7.55 -14.60 6.71
CA CYS A 75 -6.15 -14.48 7.11
C CYS A 75 -5.98 -13.54 8.32
N PRO A 76 -5.20 -13.94 9.34
CA PRO A 76 -4.85 -13.01 10.41
C PRO A 76 -4.02 -11.82 9.90
N ASN A 77 -4.33 -10.62 10.39
CA ASN A 77 -3.76 -9.34 9.92
C ASN A 77 -2.23 -9.23 10.06
N TYR A 78 -1.63 -10.01 10.94
CA TYR A 78 -0.18 -9.98 11.20
C TYR A 78 0.65 -10.81 10.20
N LEU A 79 0.01 -11.64 9.36
CA LEU A 79 0.68 -12.41 8.32
C LEU A 79 0.86 -11.60 7.04
N ASP A 80 1.82 -10.68 7.09
CA ASP A 80 2.08 -9.73 6.01
C ASP A 80 2.40 -10.40 4.66
N TYR A 81 3.09 -11.54 4.65
CA TYR A 81 3.43 -12.28 3.42
C TYR A 81 2.18 -12.81 2.71
N GLU A 82 1.33 -13.56 3.42
CA GLU A 82 0.14 -14.18 2.83
C GLU A 82 -0.88 -13.14 2.37
N LEU A 83 -1.08 -12.09 3.18
CA LEU A 83 -1.91 -10.95 2.79
C LEU A 83 -1.35 -10.22 1.57
N ALA A 84 -0.03 -10.08 1.44
CA ALA A 84 0.57 -9.48 0.27
C ALA A 84 0.33 -10.33 -0.99
N VAL A 85 0.41 -11.65 -0.90
CA VAL A 85 0.06 -12.57 -2.02
C VAL A 85 -1.38 -12.34 -2.46
N LEU A 86 -2.33 -12.38 -1.52
CA LEU A 86 -3.76 -12.21 -1.79
C LEU A 86 -4.05 -10.85 -2.42
N LYS A 87 -3.57 -9.76 -1.82
CA LYS A 87 -3.73 -8.38 -2.35
C LYS A 87 -3.12 -8.20 -3.74
N SER A 88 -1.99 -8.86 -4.00
CA SER A 88 -1.36 -8.84 -5.32
C SER A 88 -2.24 -9.52 -6.37
N ASN A 89 -2.94 -10.61 -6.02
CA ASN A 89 -3.90 -11.27 -6.90
C ASN A 89 -5.21 -10.50 -7.07
N ILE A 90 -5.73 -9.87 -6.00
CA ILE A 90 -6.88 -8.94 -6.07
C ILE A 90 -6.59 -7.81 -7.06
N SER A 91 -5.38 -7.22 -6.99
CA SER A 91 -4.94 -6.22 -7.96
C SER A 91 -4.95 -6.75 -9.40
N ALA A 92 -4.59 -8.02 -9.61
CA ALA A 92 -4.66 -8.66 -10.92
C ALA A 92 -6.11 -8.79 -11.43
N CYS A 93 -7.07 -9.06 -10.54
CA CYS A 93 -8.50 -9.11 -10.87
C CYS A 93 -9.01 -7.72 -11.27
N HIS A 94 -8.72 -6.69 -10.48
CA HIS A 94 -9.08 -5.31 -10.83
C HIS A 94 -8.47 -4.84 -12.15
N LEU A 95 -7.25 -5.26 -12.49
CA LEU A 95 -6.66 -4.97 -13.81
C LEU A 95 -7.43 -5.63 -14.96
N LYS A 96 -8.09 -6.77 -14.72
CA LYS A 96 -8.92 -7.46 -15.72
C LYS A 96 -10.32 -6.86 -15.81
N LEU A 97 -10.81 -6.28 -14.73
CA LEU A 97 -12.07 -5.53 -14.66
C LEU A 97 -11.92 -4.06 -15.09
N GLU A 98 -10.70 -3.61 -15.40
CA GLU A 98 -10.39 -2.22 -15.75
C GLU A 98 -10.66 -1.21 -14.61
N ASP A 99 -10.77 -1.71 -13.37
CA ASP A 99 -10.90 -0.91 -12.16
C ASP A 99 -9.52 -0.42 -11.70
N TRP A 100 -8.95 0.50 -12.48
CA TRP A 100 -7.57 0.92 -12.30
C TRP A 100 -7.28 1.51 -10.92
N LYS A 101 -8.22 2.26 -10.34
CA LYS A 101 -8.05 2.90 -9.03
C LYS A 101 -7.90 1.87 -7.91
N GLU A 102 -8.79 0.87 -7.88
CA GLU A 102 -8.73 -0.21 -6.90
C GLU A 102 -7.52 -1.13 -7.18
N ALA A 103 -7.15 -1.35 -8.45
CA ALA A 103 -5.93 -2.06 -8.80
C ALA A 103 -4.67 -1.41 -8.20
N VAL A 104 -4.55 -0.07 -8.27
CA VAL A 104 -3.44 0.68 -7.64
C VAL A 104 -3.47 0.57 -6.13
N LYS A 105 -4.64 0.67 -5.51
CA LYS A 105 -4.82 0.58 -4.06
C LYS A 105 -4.42 -0.81 -3.55
N ALA A 106 -4.95 -1.88 -4.16
CA ALA A 106 -4.63 -3.26 -3.82
C ALA A 106 -3.14 -3.57 -4.02
N ALA A 107 -2.54 -3.13 -5.13
CA ALA A 107 -1.11 -3.31 -5.36
C ALA A 107 -0.24 -2.55 -4.34
N SER A 108 -0.65 -1.34 -3.95
CA SER A 108 0.08 -0.56 -2.95
C SER A 108 -0.02 -1.22 -1.57
N ALA A 109 -1.21 -1.68 -1.18
CA ALA A 109 -1.40 -2.41 0.08
C ALA A 109 -0.61 -3.72 0.14
N ALA A 110 -0.37 -4.39 -1.00
CA ALA A 110 0.53 -5.54 -1.06
C ALA A 110 1.99 -5.13 -0.83
N LEU A 111 2.45 -4.05 -1.46
CA LEU A 111 3.81 -3.52 -1.26
C LEU A 111 4.04 -3.07 0.18
N ASP A 112 3.07 -2.37 0.78
CA ASP A 112 3.16 -1.90 2.17
C ASP A 112 3.28 -3.08 3.15
N GLY A 113 2.59 -4.19 2.87
CA GLY A 113 2.74 -5.45 3.64
C GLY A 113 4.12 -6.06 3.51
N LEU A 114 4.65 -6.17 2.29
CA LEU A 114 6.01 -6.67 2.08
C LEU A 114 7.08 -5.76 2.71
N ASP A 115 6.88 -4.45 2.67
CA ASP A 115 7.81 -3.50 3.29
C ASP A 115 7.75 -3.58 4.82
N ARG A 116 6.58 -3.87 5.43
CA ARG A 116 6.47 -4.19 6.87
C ARG A 116 7.19 -5.48 7.22
N LEU A 117 7.03 -6.53 6.41
CA LEU A 117 7.71 -7.81 6.61
C LEU A 117 9.22 -7.63 6.58
N ARG A 118 9.74 -6.93 5.57
CA ARG A 118 11.18 -6.66 5.44
C ARG A 118 11.74 -5.90 6.64
N ARG A 119 11.02 -4.90 7.17
CA ARG A 119 11.46 -4.18 8.38
C ARG A 119 11.52 -5.10 9.61
N LYS A 120 10.52 -5.96 9.82
CA LYS A 120 10.51 -6.93 10.92
C LYS A 120 11.72 -7.87 10.87
N ASP A 121 12.09 -8.33 9.67
CA ASP A 121 13.26 -9.20 9.48
C ASP A 121 14.59 -8.45 9.76
N GLU A 122 14.67 -7.16 9.41
CA GLU A 122 15.83 -6.30 9.70
C GLU A 122 15.97 -6.01 11.21
N ASP A 123 14.87 -5.69 11.89
CA ASP A 123 14.84 -5.42 13.34
C ASP A 123 15.21 -6.69 14.15
N GLY A 124 14.72 -7.87 13.73
CA GLY A 124 15.11 -9.14 14.31
C GLY A 124 16.59 -9.47 14.13
N ARG A 125 17.19 -9.06 13.00
CA ARG A 125 18.63 -9.23 12.74
C ARG A 125 19.50 -8.27 13.54
N LEU A 126 19.02 -7.05 13.83
CA LEU A 126 19.71 -6.09 14.69
C LEU A 126 19.68 -6.52 16.17
N GLY A 127 18.58 -7.11 16.64
CA GLY A 127 18.45 -7.62 18.01
C GLY A 127 19.30 -8.87 18.34
N VAL A 128 19.76 -9.61 17.33
CA VAL A 128 20.61 -10.82 17.51
C VAL A 128 22.11 -10.50 17.48
N LYS A 129 22.52 -9.29 17.06
CA LYS A 129 23.93 -8.91 16.92
C LYS A 129 24.65 -8.54 18.23
N GLU A 130 23.97 -8.46 19.37
CA GLU A 130 24.62 -8.12 20.66
C GLU A 130 25.28 -9.32 21.39
N GLY A 131 25.31 -10.54 20.83
CA GLY A 131 25.80 -11.71 21.56
C GLY A 131 26.46 -12.83 20.75
N GLY A 132 27.10 -12.53 19.61
CA GLY A 132 27.79 -13.55 18.80
C GLY A 132 29.20 -13.13 18.42
N GLU A 133 30.19 -13.87 18.93
CA GLU A 133 31.62 -13.78 18.58
C GLU A 133 31.83 -13.67 17.06
N GLU A 134 32.63 -12.68 16.66
CA GLU A 134 33.12 -12.45 15.30
C GLU A 134 33.99 -13.64 14.86
N ILE A 135 33.40 -14.58 14.12
CA ILE A 135 34.17 -15.47 13.26
C ILE A 135 34.23 -14.79 11.89
N GLU A 136 35.35 -14.13 11.59
CA GLU A 136 35.68 -13.65 10.25
C GLU A 136 35.88 -14.87 9.32
N GLU A 137 34.78 -15.43 8.82
CA GLU A 137 34.81 -16.37 7.72
C GLU A 137 34.98 -15.57 6.41
N ILE A 138 36.15 -15.73 5.78
CA ILE A 138 36.50 -15.11 4.50
C ILE A 138 35.57 -15.69 3.42
N VAL A 139 34.42 -15.05 3.21
CA VAL A 139 33.53 -15.35 2.09
C VAL A 139 34.21 -14.87 0.80
N SER A 140 34.78 -15.82 0.06
CA SER A 140 35.25 -15.61 -1.31
C SER A 140 34.14 -14.98 -2.15
N GLU A 141 34.46 -13.89 -2.87
CA GLU A 141 33.53 -13.11 -3.70
C GLU A 141 32.77 -13.96 -4.75
N GLY A 142 33.26 -15.16 -5.06
CA GLY A 142 32.59 -16.13 -5.94
C GLY A 142 31.41 -16.87 -5.30
N ALA A 143 31.36 -17.00 -3.97
CA ALA A 143 30.28 -17.68 -3.24
C ALA A 143 29.04 -16.79 -3.03
N ALA A 144 29.20 -15.46 -3.16
CA ALA A 144 28.10 -14.49 -3.05
C ALA A 144 27.07 -14.57 -4.20
N LYS A 145 27.37 -15.32 -5.28
CA LYS A 145 26.46 -15.54 -6.43
C LYS A 145 25.81 -16.91 -6.45
N ALA A 146 26.11 -17.79 -5.49
CA ALA A 146 25.38 -19.05 -5.38
C ALA A 146 23.95 -18.71 -4.93
N GLU A 147 22.94 -19.20 -5.66
CA GLU A 147 21.55 -19.08 -5.22
C GLU A 147 21.43 -19.73 -3.84
N ASP A 148 20.97 -18.96 -2.85
CA ASP A 148 20.68 -19.49 -1.52
C ASP A 148 19.45 -20.40 -1.63
N THR A 149 19.71 -21.71 -1.77
CA THR A 149 18.67 -22.74 -1.86
C THR A 149 18.06 -23.10 -0.51
N SER A 150 18.45 -22.42 0.58
CA SER A 150 17.80 -22.57 1.88
C SER A 150 16.32 -22.16 1.80
N ASP A 151 15.51 -22.68 2.72
CA ASP A 151 14.09 -22.32 2.77
C ASP A 151 13.88 -20.82 3.03
N ARG A 152 14.85 -20.17 3.68
CA ARG A 152 14.90 -18.71 3.82
C ARG A 152 15.15 -18.02 2.48
N GLY A 153 16.16 -18.45 1.72
CA GLY A 153 16.45 -17.89 0.40
C GLY A 153 15.29 -18.05 -0.59
N LYS A 154 14.59 -19.19 -0.56
CA LYS A 154 13.36 -19.39 -1.35
C LYS A 154 12.27 -18.39 -0.98
N ARG A 155 12.06 -18.17 0.32
CA ARG A 155 11.06 -17.21 0.82
C ARG A 155 11.40 -15.78 0.42
N GLU A 156 12.67 -15.39 0.49
CA GLU A 156 13.13 -14.08 0.03
C GLU A 156 12.92 -13.89 -1.48
N ALA A 157 13.28 -14.89 -2.30
CA ALA A 157 13.04 -14.87 -3.74
C ALA A 157 11.53 -14.79 -4.07
N ASP A 158 10.68 -15.45 -3.29
CA ASP A 158 9.23 -15.37 -3.44
C ASP A 158 8.69 -13.97 -3.08
N VAL A 159 9.18 -13.37 -2.00
CA VAL A 159 8.87 -11.98 -1.61
C VAL A 159 9.23 -11.01 -2.75
N GLU A 160 10.44 -11.12 -3.30
CA GLU A 160 10.88 -10.29 -4.42
C GLU A 160 10.00 -10.48 -5.66
N ARG A 161 9.62 -11.73 -5.96
CA ARG A 161 8.72 -12.03 -7.07
C ARG A 161 7.35 -11.37 -6.89
N ILE A 162 6.77 -11.41 -5.68
CA ILE A 162 5.49 -10.77 -5.39
C ILE A 162 5.62 -9.25 -5.48
N ARG A 163 6.74 -8.69 -4.99
CA ARG A 163 7.03 -7.26 -5.07
C ARG A 163 7.10 -6.79 -6.53
N ALA A 164 7.83 -7.51 -7.37
CA ALA A 164 7.93 -7.22 -8.80
C ALA A 164 6.54 -7.25 -9.47
N LYS A 165 5.73 -8.27 -9.18
CA LYS A 165 4.35 -8.36 -9.69
C LYS A 165 3.50 -7.17 -9.25
N ALA A 166 3.51 -6.82 -7.96
CA ALA A 166 2.73 -5.70 -7.44
C ALA A 166 3.17 -4.36 -8.06
N LEU A 167 4.49 -4.13 -8.23
CA LEU A 167 5.02 -2.95 -8.91
C LEU A 167 4.54 -2.86 -10.36
N MET A 168 4.64 -3.95 -11.13
CA MET A 168 4.17 -4.01 -12.51
C MET A 168 2.67 -3.74 -12.62
N ARG A 169 1.87 -4.34 -11.73
CA ARG A 169 0.41 -4.16 -11.69
C ARG A 169 0.04 -2.70 -11.38
N ARG A 170 0.69 -2.10 -10.38
CA ARG A 170 0.50 -0.69 -10.02
C ARG A 170 0.90 0.25 -11.16
N ALA A 171 2.03 -0.01 -11.81
CA ALA A 171 2.49 0.80 -12.94
C ALA A 171 1.51 0.75 -14.10
N ARG A 172 1.03 -0.46 -14.46
CA ARG A 172 0.02 -0.64 -15.50
C ARG A 172 -1.29 0.07 -15.17
N ALA A 173 -1.81 -0.08 -13.96
CA ALA A 173 -3.03 0.61 -13.58
C ALA A 173 -2.86 2.15 -13.61
N ARG A 174 -1.69 2.67 -13.21
CA ARG A 174 -1.39 4.11 -13.28
C ARG A 174 -1.31 4.64 -14.71
N SER A 175 -0.79 3.87 -15.66
CA SER A 175 -0.73 4.32 -17.06
C SER A 175 -2.13 4.45 -17.67
N GLU A 176 -3.10 3.67 -17.22
CA GLU A 176 -4.50 3.76 -17.68
C GLU A 176 -5.27 4.91 -16.99
N ILE A 177 -5.03 5.17 -15.70
CA ILE A 177 -5.66 6.29 -14.97
C ILE A 177 -5.16 7.63 -15.49
N GLY A 178 -3.84 7.74 -15.62
CA GLY A 178 -3.16 8.95 -16.06
C GLY A 178 -2.82 8.85 -17.53
N GLY A 179 -3.84 8.84 -18.39
CA GLY A 179 -3.66 9.02 -19.82
C GLY A 179 -2.94 10.35 -20.13
N TRP A 180 -2.69 10.62 -21.41
CA TRP A 180 -1.97 11.82 -21.89
C TRP A 180 -2.35 13.15 -21.20
N ALA A 181 -3.59 13.32 -20.75
CA ALA A 181 -4.07 14.51 -20.04
C ALA A 181 -3.33 14.81 -18.71
N THR A 182 -2.94 13.78 -17.94
CA THR A 182 -2.16 13.99 -16.70
C THR A 182 -0.72 14.42 -17.02
N LEU A 183 -0.20 14.00 -18.17
CA LEU A 183 1.10 14.45 -18.67
C LEU A 183 1.03 15.90 -19.21
N GLN A 184 -0.04 16.23 -19.93
CA GLN A 184 -0.26 17.56 -20.50
C GLN A 184 -0.48 18.62 -19.40
N GLY A 185 -1.24 18.30 -18.34
CA GLY A 185 -1.36 19.20 -17.18
C GLY A 185 -0.04 19.42 -16.42
N ALA A 186 0.91 18.48 -16.52
CA ALA A 186 2.27 18.67 -16.00
C ALA A 186 3.15 19.54 -16.93
N GLU A 187 2.86 19.55 -18.24
CA GLU A 187 3.55 20.40 -19.23
C GLU A 187 3.00 21.84 -19.26
N ASP A 188 1.68 22.00 -19.11
CA ASP A 188 0.96 23.28 -19.03
C ASP A 188 1.20 24.01 -17.68
N GLY A 189 1.93 23.39 -16.75
CA GLY A 189 2.42 23.96 -15.49
C GLY A 189 3.49 25.05 -15.65
N LYS A 190 3.50 25.80 -16.75
CA LYS A 190 4.25 27.05 -16.92
C LYS A 190 3.33 28.27 -16.74
N GLY A 191 2.45 28.20 -15.75
CA GLY A 191 1.87 29.38 -15.12
C GLY A 191 2.83 29.98 -14.08
N PHE A 192 4.07 30.29 -14.46
CA PHE A 192 4.87 31.21 -13.65
C PHE A 192 4.07 32.52 -13.63
N PRO A 193 3.70 33.07 -12.45
CA PRO A 193 3.16 34.41 -12.40
C PRO A 193 4.16 35.29 -13.13
N SER A 194 3.67 36.01 -14.13
CA SER A 194 4.50 36.86 -14.96
C SER A 194 5.43 37.67 -14.06
N PHE A 195 6.72 37.66 -14.36
CA PHE A 195 7.73 38.50 -13.71
C PHE A 195 7.35 40.01 -13.77
N LEU A 196 6.30 40.34 -14.53
CA LEU A 196 5.70 41.66 -14.66
C LEU A 196 4.84 42.10 -13.45
N GLU A 197 4.23 41.18 -12.68
CA GLU A 197 3.45 41.56 -11.49
C GLU A 197 4.31 41.79 -10.24
N MET A 198 5.55 41.27 -10.21
CA MET A 198 6.43 41.44 -9.04
C MET A 198 7.31 42.70 -9.09
N VAL A 199 7.35 43.41 -10.23
CA VAL A 199 8.18 44.62 -10.43
C VAL A 199 7.38 45.92 -10.40
N CYS A 200 6.05 45.90 -10.60
CA CYS A 200 5.23 47.13 -10.62
C CYS A 200 4.57 47.49 -9.27
N GLY A 201 5.23 47.17 -8.15
CA GLY A 201 4.94 47.75 -6.84
C GLY A 201 5.52 49.17 -6.70
N THR A 202 5.26 50.08 -7.63
CA THR A 202 5.56 51.51 -7.43
C THR A 202 4.34 52.22 -6.86
N LYS A 203 4.42 52.37 -5.54
CA LYS A 203 3.74 53.33 -4.69
C LYS A 203 3.61 54.69 -5.42
N LEU A 204 2.42 55.00 -5.93
CA LEU A 204 2.05 56.36 -6.31
C LEU A 204 1.38 57.02 -5.09
N MET A 205 2.06 58.05 -4.59
CA MET A 205 1.49 59.13 -3.79
C MET A 205 0.44 59.90 -4.59
#